data_AF-A0A9W8TIC4-F1
#
_entry.id   AF-A0A9W8TIC4-F1
#
_cell.length_a   1.000
_cell.length_b   1.000
_cell.length_c   1.000
_cell.angle_alpha   90.00
_cell.angle_beta   90.00
_cell.angle_gamma   90.00
#
_symmetry.space_group_name_H-M   'P 1'
#
loop_
_entity.id
_entity.type
_entity.pdbx_description
1 polymer ?
#
loop_
_entity_poly.entity_id
_entity_poly.type
_entity_poly.pdbx_seq_one_letter_code
_entity_poly.pdbx_strand_id
1 'polypeptide(L)'
;MAAPLWLILTVWASLIAALGQTPIVSFTSAPRSFQIAGGNFSKPQILVSSEDSWGVIRAAGDLAIDFGRVTGTNFTLSNGEKGGEAAVYEYAVVAANYTHYSTNGTQHFTGPAYTDPSAKDTVIIAGTLGRSPIIDELVKDGKLNATGIQGKWESFVTQVVANPIPGCLQAVVIAGSDSRGTIYGLYDISEQIGVSPWGPHQ
;
A
#
# COMPACT_ATOMS: atom_id res chain seq x y z
N MET A 1 17.00 51.85 45.44
CA MET A 1 15.71 51.34 44.94
C MET A 1 16.04 50.27 43.91
N ALA A 2 15.73 49.01 44.20
CA ALA A 2 16.09 47.86 43.38
C ALA A 2 14.97 47.55 42.38
N ALA A 3 15.31 47.36 41.09
CA ALA A 3 14.39 46.87 40.08
C ALA A 3 14.53 45.34 39.96
N PRO A 4 13.43 44.56 39.95
CA PRO A 4 13.53 43.12 39.80
C PRO A 4 13.66 42.75 38.31
N LEU A 5 14.63 41.89 38.00
CA LEU A 5 14.82 41.27 36.70
C LEU A 5 13.83 40.10 36.56
N TRP A 6 12.84 40.24 35.68
CA TRP A 6 11.90 39.15 35.37
C TRP A 6 12.47 38.29 34.25
N LEU A 7 12.82 37.04 34.57
CA LEU A 7 13.17 36.02 33.60
C LEU A 7 11.86 35.42 33.05
N ILE A 8 11.40 35.87 31.89
CA ILE A 8 10.25 35.27 31.22
C ILE A 8 10.78 34.10 30.38
N LEU A 9 10.61 32.87 30.90
CA LEU A 9 10.81 31.66 30.13
C LEU A 9 9.57 31.43 29.27
N THR A 10 9.56 31.92 28.03
CA THR A 10 8.53 31.51 27.05
C THR A 10 8.82 30.09 26.62
N VAL A 11 8.21 29.12 27.32
CA VAL A 11 8.14 27.75 26.82
C VAL A 11 7.16 27.76 25.66
N TRP A 12 7.69 27.81 24.43
CA TRP A 12 6.96 27.31 23.27
C TRP A 12 6.88 25.80 23.48
N ALA A 13 5.83 25.35 24.15
CA ALA A 13 5.42 23.96 24.01
C ALA A 13 4.93 23.83 22.57
N SER A 14 5.87 23.53 21.66
CA SER A 14 5.51 22.93 20.39
C SER A 14 4.59 21.77 20.73
N LEU A 15 3.31 21.89 20.37
CA LEU A 15 2.43 20.74 20.27
C LEU A 15 3.13 19.79 19.30
N ILE A 16 3.91 18.86 19.86
CA ILE A 16 4.33 17.67 19.16
C ILE A 16 3.01 16.91 18.97
N ALA A 17 2.36 17.15 17.83
CA ALA A 17 1.42 16.20 17.30
C ALA A 17 2.20 14.89 17.18
N ALA A 18 1.83 13.90 17.99
CA ALA A 18 2.28 12.54 17.80
C ALA A 18 2.06 12.16 16.33
N LEU A 19 3.01 11.43 15.73
CA LEU A 19 2.92 10.91 14.36
C LEU A 19 1.69 9.99 14.25
N GLY A 20 0.54 10.59 13.96
CA GLY A 20 -0.66 9.91 13.49
C GLY A 20 -0.91 10.43 12.08
N GLN A 21 -0.89 9.53 11.10
CA GLN A 21 -1.25 9.87 9.73
C GLN A 21 -2.64 10.50 9.68
N THR A 22 -2.82 11.50 8.82
CA THR A 22 -4.14 12.10 8.60
C THR A 22 -5.08 11.03 8.02
N PRO A 23 -6.24 10.75 8.64
CA PRO A 23 -7.18 9.78 8.09
C PRO A 23 -7.62 10.20 6.68
N ILE A 24 -7.41 9.33 5.71
CA ILE A 24 -7.84 9.50 4.31
C ILE A 24 -9.02 8.59 3.94
N VAL A 25 -9.36 7.62 4.81
CA VAL A 25 -10.53 6.74 4.65
C VAL A 25 -11.70 7.22 5.54
N SER A 26 -12.93 7.13 5.02
CA SER A 26 -14.17 7.40 5.76
C SER A 26 -15.22 6.33 5.44
N PHE A 27 -16.00 5.94 6.45
CA PHE A 27 -17.17 5.07 6.30
C PHE A 27 -18.45 5.83 5.94
N THR A 28 -18.39 7.17 5.90
CA THR A 28 -19.50 8.03 5.48
C THR A 28 -19.17 8.69 4.15
N SER A 29 -20.19 8.82 3.30
CA SER A 29 -20.07 9.52 2.02
C SER A 29 -19.93 11.03 2.24
N ALA A 30 -19.03 11.67 1.51
CA ALA A 30 -18.82 13.11 1.53
C ALA A 30 -18.71 13.66 0.11
N PRO A 31 -19.03 14.94 -0.13
CA PRO A 31 -18.76 15.57 -1.41
C PRO A 31 -17.28 15.40 -1.80
N ARG A 32 -17.03 14.94 -3.03
CA ARG A 32 -15.69 14.65 -3.58
C ARG A 32 -14.96 13.44 -2.98
N SER A 33 -15.62 12.60 -2.18
CA SER A 33 -15.05 11.30 -1.78
C SER A 33 -15.02 10.31 -2.95
N PHE A 34 -13.99 9.50 -3.02
CA PHE A 34 -13.90 8.36 -3.94
C PHE A 34 -14.29 7.08 -3.19
N GLN A 35 -15.36 6.42 -3.63
CA GLN A 35 -15.80 5.17 -3.02
C GLN A 35 -14.94 4.02 -3.53
N ILE A 36 -14.28 3.31 -2.62
CA ILE A 36 -13.44 2.15 -2.94
C ILE A 36 -14.09 0.80 -2.60
N ALA A 37 -15.12 0.79 -1.74
CA ALA A 37 -15.80 -0.42 -1.31
C ALA A 37 -17.31 -0.19 -1.06
N GLY A 38 -18.08 -1.28 -1.09
CA GLY A 38 -19.55 -1.25 -0.93
C GLY A 38 -20.29 -0.69 -2.16
N GLY A 39 -21.61 -0.53 -2.06
CA GLY A 39 -22.43 -0.03 -3.17
C GLY A 39 -22.47 -0.98 -4.37
N ASN A 40 -22.07 -0.48 -5.55
CA ASN A 40 -22.15 -1.23 -6.82
C ASN A 40 -20.91 -2.11 -7.10
N PHE A 41 -19.90 -2.11 -6.23
CA PHE A 41 -18.71 -2.92 -6.39
C PHE A 41 -18.98 -4.35 -5.90
N SER A 42 -19.17 -5.29 -6.82
CA SER A 42 -19.33 -6.71 -6.50
C SER A 42 -18.00 -7.47 -6.43
N LYS A 43 -16.98 -6.99 -7.16
CA LYS A 43 -15.62 -7.56 -7.21
C LYS A 43 -14.55 -6.47 -7.34
N PRO A 44 -14.46 -5.53 -6.38
CA PRO A 44 -13.40 -4.52 -6.39
C PRO A 44 -12.01 -5.17 -6.51
N GLN A 45 -11.10 -4.54 -7.26
CA GLN A 45 -9.83 -5.11 -7.65
C GLN A 45 -8.66 -4.20 -7.23
N ILE A 46 -7.60 -4.83 -6.72
CA ILE A 46 -6.29 -4.23 -6.50
C ILE A 46 -5.38 -4.65 -7.66
N LEU A 47 -4.76 -3.69 -8.32
CA LEU A 47 -3.76 -3.92 -9.36
C LEU A 47 -2.35 -3.71 -8.77
N VAL A 48 -1.51 -4.73 -8.88
CA VAL A 48 -0.09 -4.69 -8.45
C VAL A 48 0.76 -5.32 -9.55
N SER A 49 1.91 -4.74 -9.89
CA SER A 49 2.76 -5.33 -10.94
C SER A 49 3.32 -6.69 -10.49
N SER A 50 3.44 -7.65 -11.41
CA SER A 50 4.17 -8.90 -11.20
C SER A 50 5.68 -8.70 -11.03
N GLU A 51 6.21 -7.57 -11.49
CA GLU A 51 7.61 -7.18 -11.32
C GLU A 51 7.91 -6.64 -9.92
N ASP A 52 6.88 -6.32 -9.13
CA ASP A 52 7.05 -5.83 -7.78
C ASP A 52 7.60 -6.91 -6.85
N SER A 53 8.19 -6.48 -5.73
CA SER A 53 8.74 -7.46 -4.79
C SER A 53 7.63 -8.34 -4.20
N TRP A 54 7.97 -9.60 -3.93
CA TRP A 54 7.08 -10.54 -3.27
C TRP A 54 6.33 -9.96 -2.06
N GLY A 55 7.02 -9.21 -1.18
CA GLY A 55 6.40 -8.60 0.01
C GLY A 55 5.29 -7.60 -0.32
N VAL A 56 5.40 -6.88 -1.44
CA VAL A 56 4.38 -5.94 -1.92
C VAL A 56 3.17 -6.70 -2.45
N ILE A 57 3.39 -7.73 -3.28
CA ILE A 57 2.32 -8.59 -3.80
C ILE A 57 1.56 -9.26 -2.65
N ARG A 58 2.28 -9.76 -1.65
CA ARG A 58 1.73 -10.32 -0.42
C ARG A 58 0.86 -9.30 0.31
N ALA A 59 1.40 -8.11 0.61
CA ALA A 59 0.68 -7.08 1.35
C ALA A 59 -0.59 -6.63 0.60
N ALA A 60 -0.56 -6.57 -0.73
CA ALA A 60 -1.74 -6.28 -1.54
C ALA A 60 -2.80 -7.38 -1.43
N GLY A 61 -2.38 -8.65 -1.41
CA GLY A 61 -3.27 -9.79 -1.14
C GLY A 61 -3.87 -9.77 0.27
N ASP A 62 -3.07 -9.42 1.29
CA ASP A 62 -3.56 -9.28 2.66
C ASP A 62 -4.59 -8.15 2.77
N LEU A 63 -4.32 -6.98 2.19
CA LEU A 63 -5.26 -5.86 2.12
C LEU A 63 -6.57 -6.25 1.44
N ALA A 64 -6.52 -7.05 0.38
CA ALA A 64 -7.71 -7.53 -0.30
C ALA A 64 -8.62 -8.39 0.60
N ILE A 65 -8.02 -9.18 1.50
CA ILE A 65 -8.72 -9.98 2.50
C ILE A 65 -9.24 -9.07 3.64
N ASP A 66 -8.48 -8.05 4.03
CA ASP A 66 -8.87 -7.09 5.06
C ASP A 66 -10.13 -6.33 4.68
N PHE A 67 -10.27 -5.90 3.42
CA PHE A 67 -11.54 -5.37 2.91
C PHE A 67 -12.69 -6.35 3.07
N GLY A 68 -12.45 -7.65 2.88
CA GLY A 68 -13.44 -8.69 3.13
C GLY A 68 -13.89 -8.77 4.58
N ARG A 69 -12.96 -8.66 5.52
CA ARG A 69 -13.24 -8.65 6.97
C ARG A 69 -14.09 -7.45 7.37
N VAL A 70 -13.87 -6.30 6.76
CA VAL A 70 -14.54 -5.04 7.09
C VAL A 70 -15.87 -4.86 6.35
N THR A 71 -15.92 -5.27 5.08
CA THR A 71 -17.05 -4.94 4.18
C THR A 71 -17.89 -6.16 3.76
N GLY A 72 -17.45 -7.37 4.13
CA GLY A 72 -18.08 -8.63 3.72
C GLY A 72 -17.78 -9.06 2.28
N THR A 73 -17.00 -8.28 1.53
CA THR A 73 -16.57 -8.61 0.15
C THR A 73 -15.06 -8.49 0.03
N ASN A 74 -14.38 -9.60 -0.22
CA ASN A 74 -12.95 -9.59 -0.51
C ASN A 74 -12.70 -8.85 -1.83
N PHE A 75 -11.59 -8.12 -1.90
CA PHE A 75 -11.14 -7.61 -3.18
C PHE A 75 -10.45 -8.75 -3.95
N THR A 76 -10.35 -8.57 -5.27
CA THR A 76 -9.54 -9.43 -6.13
C THR A 76 -8.18 -8.79 -6.37
N LEU A 77 -7.17 -9.60 -6.71
CA LEU A 77 -5.83 -9.11 -7.05
C LEU A 77 -5.59 -9.36 -8.54
N SER A 78 -5.04 -8.39 -9.26
CA SER A 78 -4.60 -8.57 -10.65
C SER A 78 -3.18 -8.09 -10.84
N ASN A 79 -2.45 -8.74 -11.74
CA ASN A 79 -1.14 -8.32 -12.22
C ASN A 79 -1.21 -7.57 -13.57
N GLY A 80 -2.41 -7.37 -14.13
CA GLY A 80 -2.61 -6.76 -15.44
C GLY A 80 -2.67 -7.75 -16.61
N GLU A 81 -2.44 -9.05 -16.38
CA GLU A 81 -2.40 -10.08 -17.41
C GLU A 81 -3.60 -11.04 -17.30
N LYS A 82 -4.14 -11.46 -18.45
CA LYS A 82 -5.21 -12.48 -18.48
C LYS A 82 -4.63 -13.86 -18.24
N GLY A 83 -5.30 -14.66 -17.41
CA GLY A 83 -4.84 -16.00 -17.06
C GLY A 83 -3.52 -16.00 -16.28
N GLY A 84 -3.20 -14.92 -15.58
CA GLY A 84 -1.99 -14.81 -14.78
C GLY A 84 -1.92 -15.91 -13.72
N GLU A 85 -0.80 -16.61 -13.66
CA GLU A 85 -0.55 -17.63 -12.63
C GLU A 85 -0.34 -16.97 -11.27
N ALA A 86 -0.65 -17.69 -10.19
CA ALA A 86 -0.42 -17.19 -8.84
C ALA A 86 1.05 -16.81 -8.65
N ALA A 87 1.31 -15.74 -7.88
CA ALA A 87 2.67 -15.30 -7.62
C ALA A 87 3.50 -16.44 -7.01
N VAL A 88 4.67 -16.76 -7.57
CA VAL A 88 5.57 -17.78 -7.03
C VAL A 88 6.83 -17.10 -6.52
N TYR A 89 7.24 -17.42 -5.30
CA TYR A 89 8.50 -16.96 -4.74
C TYR A 89 9.47 -18.11 -4.54
N GLU A 90 10.69 -17.92 -5.02
CA GLU A 90 11.80 -18.87 -4.92
C GLU A 90 12.77 -18.43 -3.81
N TYR A 91 13.16 -19.36 -2.94
CA TYR A 91 14.19 -19.12 -1.93
C TYR A 91 15.16 -20.28 -1.81
N ALA A 92 16.43 -19.97 -1.59
CA ALA A 92 17.45 -20.96 -1.30
C ALA A 92 17.43 -21.29 0.20
N VAL A 93 17.16 -22.55 0.55
CA VAL A 93 17.18 -22.98 1.95
C VAL A 93 18.62 -23.12 2.42
N VAL A 94 19.01 -22.37 3.44
CA VAL A 94 20.29 -22.57 4.13
C VAL A 94 20.13 -23.74 5.10
N ALA A 95 20.73 -24.88 4.81
CA ALA A 95 20.87 -25.98 5.75
C ALA A 95 22.07 -25.67 6.66
N ALA A 96 21.78 -25.22 7.88
CA ALA A 96 22.79 -24.99 8.91
C ALA A 96 22.95 -26.26 9.77
N ASN A 97 24.12 -26.88 9.73
CA ASN A 97 24.67 -27.57 10.89
C ASN A 97 25.86 -26.74 11.38
N TYR A 98 26.07 -26.62 12.69
CA TYR A 98 26.86 -25.57 13.38
C TYR A 98 28.34 -25.39 12.94
N THR A 99 28.82 -26.13 11.94
CA THR A 99 30.16 -26.00 11.31
C THR A 99 30.18 -26.13 9.78
N HIS A 100 29.05 -26.40 9.11
CA HIS A 100 28.98 -26.54 7.64
C HIS A 100 27.72 -25.90 7.08
N TYR A 101 27.90 -24.91 6.18
CA TYR A 101 26.83 -24.33 5.38
C TYR A 101 26.64 -25.16 4.11
N SER A 102 25.46 -25.76 3.93
CA SER A 102 25.03 -26.41 2.70
C SER A 102 23.69 -25.80 2.24
N THR A 103 23.44 -25.70 0.94
CA THR A 103 22.13 -25.26 0.42
C THR A 103 21.27 -26.47 0.10
N ASN A 104 20.07 -26.57 0.66
CA ASN A 104 19.17 -27.71 0.45
C ASN A 104 18.32 -27.60 -0.84
N GLY A 105 18.85 -26.92 -1.87
CA GLY A 105 18.13 -26.60 -3.11
C GLY A 105 17.17 -25.40 -2.97
N THR A 106 16.68 -24.92 -4.12
CA THR A 106 15.66 -23.87 -4.21
C THR A 106 14.30 -24.44 -3.82
N GLN A 107 13.60 -23.79 -2.90
CA GLN A 107 12.20 -24.07 -2.57
C GLN A 107 11.31 -22.93 -3.03
N HIS A 108 10.05 -23.28 -3.31
CA HIS A 108 9.06 -22.36 -3.86
C HIS A 108 7.84 -22.35 -2.96
N PHE A 109 7.22 -21.19 -2.82
CA PHE A 109 5.89 -21.11 -2.24
C PHE A 109 4.99 -20.20 -3.06
N THR A 110 3.69 -20.52 -3.03
CA THR A 110 2.66 -19.84 -3.82
C THR A 110 2.04 -18.70 -3.01
N GLY A 111 1.84 -17.58 -3.67
CA GLY A 111 1.20 -16.38 -3.15
C GLY A 111 -0.25 -16.23 -3.53
N PRO A 112 -0.78 -15.00 -3.38
CA PRO A 112 -2.16 -14.73 -3.74
C PRO A 112 -2.39 -15.08 -5.22
N ALA A 113 -3.56 -15.66 -5.49
CA ALA A 113 -3.97 -15.92 -6.86
C ALA A 113 -4.37 -14.60 -7.54
N TYR A 114 -4.00 -14.45 -8.81
CA TYR A 114 -4.48 -13.36 -9.63
C TYR A 114 -5.82 -13.71 -10.29
N THR A 115 -6.59 -12.67 -10.55
CA THR A 115 -7.77 -12.70 -11.42
C THR A 115 -7.50 -11.87 -12.66
N ASP A 116 -8.24 -12.16 -13.73
CA ASP A 116 -8.19 -11.37 -14.96
C ASP A 116 -8.39 -9.87 -14.68
N PRO A 117 -7.66 -9.00 -15.42
CA PRO A 117 -7.74 -7.56 -15.22
C PRO A 117 -9.13 -7.03 -15.55
N SER A 118 -9.67 -6.21 -14.66
CA SER A 118 -10.90 -5.44 -14.86
C SER A 118 -10.65 -3.99 -14.49
N ALA A 119 -10.38 -3.15 -15.51
CA ALA A 119 -10.10 -1.73 -15.29
C ALA A 119 -11.28 -0.99 -14.62
N LYS A 120 -12.52 -1.40 -14.92
CA LYS A 120 -13.73 -0.84 -14.30
C LYS A 120 -13.82 -1.14 -12.80
N ASP A 121 -13.36 -2.33 -12.39
CA ASP A 121 -13.43 -2.76 -11.00
C ASP A 121 -12.13 -2.44 -10.23
N THR A 122 -11.09 -1.99 -10.92
CA THR A 122 -9.83 -1.56 -10.31
C THR A 122 -10.03 -0.28 -9.53
N VAL A 123 -9.89 -0.35 -8.21
CA VAL A 123 -10.09 0.76 -7.26
C VAL A 123 -8.81 1.14 -6.53
N ILE A 124 -7.83 0.23 -6.47
CA ILE A 124 -6.51 0.47 -5.88
C ILE A 124 -5.44 0.02 -6.87
N ILE A 125 -4.39 0.82 -7.04
CA ILE A 125 -3.18 0.47 -7.77
C ILE A 125 -2.01 0.66 -6.82
N ALA A 126 -1.17 -0.35 -6.64
CA ALA A 126 -0.03 -0.28 -5.75
C ALA A 126 1.26 -0.70 -6.46
N GLY A 127 2.37 -0.05 -6.13
CA GLY A 127 3.67 -0.53 -6.55
C GLY A 127 4.85 0.33 -6.13
N THR A 128 6.05 -0.16 -6.44
CA THR A 128 7.31 0.49 -6.07
C THR A 128 7.89 1.28 -7.23
N LEU A 129 8.36 2.52 -6.97
CA LEU A 129 9.05 3.34 -7.96
C LEU A 129 10.27 2.64 -8.56
N GLY A 130 10.44 2.74 -9.87
CA GLY A 130 11.55 2.12 -10.62
C GLY A 130 11.46 0.60 -10.74
N ARG A 131 10.35 -0.01 -10.33
CA ARG A 131 10.09 -1.45 -10.43
C ARG A 131 8.71 -1.75 -10.99
N SER A 132 7.69 -0.97 -10.64
CA SER A 132 6.34 -1.15 -11.18
C SER A 132 6.16 -0.30 -12.43
N PRO A 133 6.03 -0.90 -13.64
CA PRO A 133 5.88 -0.15 -14.88
C PRO A 133 4.65 0.76 -14.86
N ILE A 134 3.57 0.32 -14.21
CA ILE A 134 2.31 1.07 -14.07
C ILE A 134 2.54 2.34 -13.23
N ILE A 135 3.26 2.23 -12.10
CA ILE A 135 3.56 3.39 -11.26
C ILE A 135 4.49 4.35 -11.99
N ASP A 136 5.52 3.83 -12.66
CA ASP A 136 6.47 4.65 -13.39
C ASP A 136 5.81 5.40 -14.56
N GLU A 137 4.87 4.77 -15.26
CA GLU A 137 4.06 5.41 -16.30
C GLU A 137 3.18 6.53 -15.72
N LEU A 138 2.52 6.30 -14.58
CA LEU A 138 1.71 7.33 -13.92
C LEU A 138 2.53 8.55 -13.48
N VAL A 139 3.77 8.34 -13.02
CA VAL A 139 4.70 9.42 -12.68
C VAL A 139 5.15 10.15 -13.95
N LYS A 140 5.54 9.40 -14.98
CA LYS A 140 5.99 9.95 -16.27
C LYS A 140 4.91 10.80 -16.94
N ASP A 141 3.65 10.36 -16.87
CA ASP A 141 2.50 11.09 -17.41
C ASP A 141 2.07 12.28 -16.52
N GLY A 142 2.72 12.49 -15.37
CA GLY A 142 2.40 13.56 -14.43
C GLY A 142 1.08 13.35 -13.67
N LYS A 143 0.49 12.15 -13.74
CA LYS A 143 -0.75 11.78 -13.03
C LYS A 143 -0.51 11.52 -11.56
N LEU A 144 0.67 11.01 -11.21
CA LEU A 144 1.11 10.76 -9.83
C LEU A 144 2.31 11.64 -9.49
N ASN A 145 2.23 12.42 -8.41
CA ASN A 145 3.37 13.20 -7.93
C ASN A 145 4.15 12.41 -6.87
N ALA A 146 5.27 11.81 -7.27
CA ALA A 146 6.14 11.04 -6.38
C ALA A 146 7.43 11.78 -5.96
N THR A 147 7.57 13.07 -6.31
CA THR A 147 8.79 13.86 -6.01
C THR A 147 9.12 13.91 -4.52
N GLY A 148 8.09 13.88 -3.67
CA GLY A 148 8.23 13.93 -2.21
C GLY A 148 8.83 12.68 -1.59
N ILE A 149 8.92 11.55 -2.30
CA ILE A 149 9.41 10.26 -1.77
C ILE A 149 10.63 9.72 -2.51
N GLN A 150 10.95 10.24 -3.69
CA GLN A 150 12.06 9.74 -4.50
C GLN A 150 13.40 9.86 -3.76
N GLY A 151 14.14 8.76 -3.69
CA GLY A 151 15.42 8.67 -2.99
C GLY A 151 15.32 8.74 -1.45
N LYS A 152 14.11 8.77 -0.89
CA LYS A 152 13.88 8.66 0.55
C LYS A 152 13.76 7.21 0.97
N TRP A 153 14.16 6.94 2.19
CA TRP A 153 14.05 5.62 2.81
C TRP A 153 12.59 5.36 3.24
N GLU A 154 12.02 4.23 2.85
CA GLU A 154 10.75 3.68 3.36
C GLU A 154 9.56 4.65 3.32
N SER A 155 9.54 5.51 2.31
CA SER A 155 8.53 6.55 2.18
C SER A 155 7.49 6.13 1.13
N PHE A 156 6.26 6.62 1.26
CA PHE A 156 5.23 6.37 0.27
C PHE A 156 4.31 7.57 0.07
N VAL A 157 3.57 7.55 -1.02
CA VAL A 157 2.50 8.49 -1.32
C VAL A 157 1.23 7.71 -1.62
N THR A 158 0.11 8.21 -1.09
CA THR A 158 -1.22 7.75 -1.44
C THR A 158 -1.96 8.90 -2.10
N GLN A 159 -2.40 8.71 -3.34
CA GLN A 159 -3.07 9.75 -4.11
C GLN A 159 -4.24 9.14 -4.89
N VAL A 160 -5.38 9.82 -4.89
CA VAL A 160 -6.46 9.46 -5.80
C VAL A 160 -6.17 10.01 -7.19
N VAL A 161 -6.09 9.15 -8.20
CA VAL A 161 -5.72 9.48 -9.57
C VAL A 161 -6.90 9.21 -10.50
N ALA A 162 -7.21 10.17 -11.36
CA ALA A 162 -8.21 10.03 -12.41
C ALA A 162 -7.60 9.41 -13.66
N ASN A 163 -8.35 8.51 -14.32
CA ASN A 163 -7.91 7.79 -15.52
C ASN A 163 -6.49 7.18 -15.39
N PRO A 164 -6.21 6.42 -14.30
CA PRO A 164 -4.86 5.93 -14.07
C PRO A 164 -4.46 4.89 -15.13
N ILE A 165 -5.41 4.05 -15.54
CA ILE A 165 -5.26 3.08 -16.64
C ILE A 165 -6.48 3.18 -17.58
N PRO A 166 -6.36 2.77 -18.86
CA PRO A 166 -7.48 2.78 -19.78
C PRO A 166 -8.70 2.03 -19.24
N GLY A 167 -9.86 2.69 -19.20
CA GLY A 167 -11.12 2.12 -18.72
C GLY A 167 -11.35 2.16 -17.20
N CYS A 168 -10.36 2.60 -16.42
CA CYS A 168 -10.51 2.91 -15.00
C CYS A 168 -10.77 4.40 -14.83
N LEU A 169 -11.92 4.80 -14.30
CA LEU A 169 -12.23 6.23 -14.15
C LEU A 169 -11.37 6.90 -13.07
N GLN A 170 -11.11 6.18 -11.98
CA GLN A 170 -10.40 6.69 -10.82
C GLN A 170 -9.92 5.52 -9.96
N ALA A 171 -8.74 5.64 -9.35
CA ALA A 171 -8.23 4.69 -8.37
C ALA A 171 -7.43 5.40 -7.28
N VAL A 172 -7.33 4.79 -6.11
CA VAL A 172 -6.31 5.13 -5.11
C VAL A 172 -5.00 4.52 -5.58
N VAL A 173 -3.99 5.36 -5.80
CA VAL A 173 -2.64 4.94 -6.18
C VAL A 173 -1.73 5.04 -4.97
N ILE A 174 -1.08 3.93 -4.61
CA ILE A 174 -0.10 3.82 -3.54
C ILE A 174 1.26 3.56 -4.17
N ALA A 175 2.19 4.49 -4.02
CA ALA A 175 3.55 4.33 -4.53
C ALA A 175 4.58 4.46 -3.41
N GLY A 176 5.43 3.46 -3.27
CA GLY A 176 6.58 3.49 -2.35
C GLY A 176 7.88 3.89 -3.03
N SER A 177 8.78 4.51 -2.28
CA SER A 177 10.16 4.78 -2.70
C SER A 177 11.01 3.52 -2.78
N ASP A 178 10.64 2.50 -2.00
CA ASP A 178 11.17 1.15 -2.01
C ASP A 178 10.04 0.17 -1.64
N SER A 179 10.34 -1.14 -1.67
CA SER A 179 9.37 -2.20 -1.35
C SER A 179 8.71 -2.02 0.02
N ARG A 180 9.47 -1.57 1.02
CA ARG A 180 8.97 -1.42 2.39
C ARG A 180 8.06 -0.21 2.48
N GLY A 181 8.40 0.90 1.82
CA GLY A 181 7.51 2.05 1.65
C GLY A 181 6.16 1.64 1.05
N THR A 182 6.16 0.86 -0.03
CA THR A 182 4.92 0.37 -0.64
C THR A 182 4.11 -0.52 0.32
N ILE A 183 4.77 -1.42 1.04
CA ILE A 183 4.13 -2.28 2.06
C ILE A 183 3.51 -1.43 3.18
N TYR A 184 4.22 -0.40 3.66
CA TYR A 184 3.68 0.52 4.66
C TYR A 184 2.45 1.29 4.15
N GLY A 185 2.45 1.71 2.89
CA GLY A 185 1.27 2.36 2.29
C GLY A 185 0.06 1.44 2.17
N LEU A 186 0.27 0.15 1.87
CA LEU A 186 -0.80 -0.83 1.84
C LEU A 186 -1.38 -1.08 3.24
N TYR A 187 -0.52 -1.24 4.25
CA TYR A 187 -0.98 -1.46 5.62
C TYR A 187 -1.56 -0.21 6.29
N ASP A 188 -1.15 1.00 5.88
CA ASP A 188 -1.81 2.25 6.29
C ASP A 188 -3.29 2.26 5.88
N ILE A 189 -3.62 1.76 4.69
CA ILE A 189 -5.03 1.59 4.29
C ILE A 189 -5.72 0.52 5.14
N SER A 190 -5.09 -0.64 5.39
CA SER A 190 -5.65 -1.68 6.28
C SER A 190 -5.97 -1.11 7.67
N GLU A 191 -5.06 -0.34 8.25
CA GLU A 191 -5.24 0.27 9.57
C GLU A 191 -6.40 1.27 9.56
N GLN A 192 -6.49 2.12 8.54
CA GLN A 192 -7.55 3.11 8.42
C GLN A 192 -8.95 2.51 8.16
N ILE A 193 -9.04 1.31 7.57
CA ILE A 193 -10.30 0.55 7.49
C ILE A 193 -10.60 -0.24 8.79
N GLY A 194 -9.77 -0.11 9.81
CA GLY A 194 -9.98 -0.71 11.14
C GLY A 194 -9.32 -2.08 11.33
N VAL A 195 -8.45 -2.51 10.42
CA VAL A 195 -7.65 -3.73 10.57
C VAL A 195 -6.25 -3.35 11.01
N SER A 196 -6.01 -3.35 12.32
CA SER A 196 -4.68 -3.08 12.86
C SER A 196 -3.78 -4.33 12.79
N PRO A 197 -2.45 -4.17 12.62
CA PRO A 197 -1.49 -5.28 12.69
C PRO A 197 -1.44 -5.99 14.05
N TRP A 198 -2.01 -5.39 15.10
CA TRP A 198 -1.90 -5.82 16.50
C TRP A 198 -3.18 -6.43 17.08
N GLY A 199 -4.23 -6.59 16.28
CA GLY A 199 -5.54 -7.04 16.76
C GLY A 199 -6.35 -5.90 17.42
N PRO A 200 -7.66 -6.12 17.66
CA PRO A 200 -8.59 -5.03 17.92
C PRO A 200 -8.26 -4.27 19.21
N HIS A 201 -8.19 -2.94 19.12
CA HIS A 201 -8.48 -2.10 20.27
C HIS A 201 -10.00 -2.15 20.48
N GLN A 202 -10.43 -2.92 21.48
CA GLN A 202 -11.80 -2.87 22.00
C GLN A 202 -12.07 -1.52 22.67
#